data_AF-A0A9P8IJP9-F1
#
_entry.id   AF-A0A9P8IJP9-F1
#
_cell.length_a   1.000
_cell.length_b   1.000
_cell.length_c   1.000
_cell.angle_alpha   90.00
_cell.angle_beta   90.00
_cell.angle_gamma   90.00
#
_symmetry.space_group_name_H-M   'P 1'
#
loop_
_entity.id
_entity.type
_entity.pdbx_description
1 polymer ?
#
loop_
_entity_poly.entity_id
_entity_poly.type
_entity_poly.pdbx_seq_one_letter_code
_entity_poly.pdbx_strand_id
1 'polypeptide(L)'
;MASKADETSQSSPEAPGLDGDGTKPEQVRFSPEEEAALLAESNEQKLLANTLFGSTRYSEAIQEYDKALQSCPNYLDYEVAVLRSNIAACHLKLEDWKAAVTAATASIESLDRLDPPKDAKEDAKEADGADVTRKSAVSATAVQRIKAKSLLRRAKARCELGGWAALQGAEEGQQGTEPANNKYSR
;
A
#
# COMPACT_ATOMS: atom_id res chain seq x y z
N MET A 1 31.02 -37.46 -60.07
CA MET A 1 31.20 -37.01 -58.68
C MET A 1 29.92 -37.39 -57.95
N ALA A 2 29.84 -38.58 -57.34
CA ALA A 2 30.18 -38.83 -55.92
C ALA A 2 29.32 -37.96 -54.98
N SER A 3 28.48 -38.41 -54.05
CA SER A 3 28.23 -39.69 -53.35
C SER A 3 26.83 -39.57 -52.69
N LYS A 4 25.94 -40.58 -52.71
CA LYS A 4 25.62 -41.56 -51.63
C LYS A 4 25.14 -40.90 -50.30
N ALA A 5 24.13 -41.32 -49.54
CA ALA A 5 22.90 -42.14 -49.60
C ALA A 5 22.27 -42.04 -48.16
N ASP A 6 21.15 -42.74 -47.93
CA ASP A 6 20.54 -43.11 -46.62
C ASP A 6 19.71 -42.04 -45.89
N GLU A 7 18.37 -42.16 -45.78
CA GLU A 7 17.53 -43.13 -45.04
C GLU A 7 17.44 -42.80 -43.53
N THR A 8 16.22 -42.60 -43.02
CA THR A 8 15.67 -43.21 -41.79
C THR A 8 14.50 -42.40 -41.23
N SER A 9 13.47 -43.15 -40.84
CA SER A 9 12.16 -42.75 -40.30
C SER A 9 12.19 -42.37 -38.81
N GLN A 10 11.02 -41.95 -38.32
CA GLN A 10 10.43 -42.17 -36.99
C GLN A 10 10.44 -41.05 -35.92
N SER A 11 9.20 -40.77 -35.50
CA SER A 11 8.67 -40.58 -34.14
C SER A 11 9.09 -39.39 -33.27
N SER A 12 8.06 -38.68 -32.77
CA SER A 12 8.06 -37.76 -31.63
C SER A 12 8.80 -38.28 -30.39
N PRO A 13 9.15 -37.35 -29.49
CA PRO A 13 8.59 -37.48 -28.14
C PRO A 13 8.07 -36.17 -27.53
N GLU A 14 7.11 -36.37 -26.62
CA GLU A 14 6.59 -35.44 -25.62
C GLU A 14 7.68 -34.61 -24.92
N ALA A 15 7.37 -33.33 -24.69
CA ALA A 15 8.11 -32.51 -23.76
C ALA A 15 7.67 -32.82 -22.31
N PRO A 16 8.61 -33.00 -21.37
CA PRO A 16 8.32 -33.32 -19.98
C PRO A 16 7.86 -32.08 -19.20
N GLY A 17 7.08 -32.33 -18.15
CA GLY A 17 6.48 -31.34 -17.27
C GLY A 17 7.48 -30.40 -16.61
N LEU A 18 7.03 -29.16 -16.42
CA LEU A 18 7.60 -28.23 -15.46
C LEU A 18 6.59 -28.07 -14.35
N ASP A 19 6.79 -28.84 -13.30
CA ASP A 19 6.17 -28.64 -12.01
C ASP A 19 6.43 -27.20 -11.56
N GLY A 20 5.36 -26.42 -11.46
CA GLY A 20 5.38 -25.07 -10.93
C GLY A 20 5.67 -25.10 -9.44
N ASP A 21 6.95 -25.16 -9.07
CA ASP A 21 7.38 -24.75 -7.74
C ASP A 21 7.19 -23.23 -7.64
N GLY A 22 6.16 -22.83 -6.91
CA GLY A 22 5.86 -21.46 -6.57
C GLY A 22 6.84 -20.90 -5.55
N THR A 23 8.14 -20.93 -5.86
CA THR A 23 9.16 -20.25 -5.06
C THR A 23 8.87 -18.75 -5.16
N LYS A 24 8.20 -18.20 -4.13
CA LYS A 24 8.17 -16.75 -3.90
C LYS A 24 9.62 -16.28 -3.95
N PRO A 25 9.96 -15.24 -4.73
CA PRO A 25 11.34 -14.76 -4.81
C PRO A 25 11.79 -14.40 -3.40
N GLU A 26 12.74 -15.19 -2.89
CA GLU A 26 13.40 -14.94 -1.62
C GLU A 26 14.09 -13.58 -1.77
N GLN A 27 13.53 -12.57 -1.09
CA GLN A 27 14.05 -11.21 -1.21
C GLN A 27 15.46 -11.20 -0.63
N VAL A 28 16.46 -11.08 -1.51
CA VAL A 28 17.86 -10.88 -1.12
C VAL A 28 17.91 -9.59 -0.31
N ARG A 29 18.08 -9.73 0.99
CA ARG A 29 18.24 -8.59 1.90
C ARG A 29 19.64 -8.03 1.70
N PHE A 30 19.74 -6.73 1.45
CA PHE A 30 21.01 -6.04 1.31
C PHE A 30 21.81 -6.09 2.61
N SER A 31 23.13 -5.91 2.52
CA SER A 31 23.92 -5.65 3.72
C SER A 31 23.43 -4.35 4.40
N PRO A 32 23.61 -4.18 5.71
CA PRO A 32 23.17 -2.97 6.41
C PRO A 32 23.76 -1.67 5.83
N GLU A 33 24.95 -1.74 5.26
CA GLU A 33 25.63 -0.60 4.62
C GLU A 33 25.01 -0.25 3.26
N GLU A 34 24.75 -1.24 2.42
CA GLU A 34 24.04 -1.06 1.15
C GLU A 34 22.60 -0.58 1.36
N GLU A 35 21.90 -1.13 2.37
CA GLU A 35 20.55 -0.69 2.75
C GLU A 35 20.55 0.79 3.16
N ALA A 36 21.52 1.20 3.97
CA ALA A 36 21.66 2.60 4.37
C ALA A 36 21.95 3.52 3.17
N ALA A 37 22.76 3.07 2.21
CA ALA A 37 23.05 3.81 0.98
C ALA A 37 21.80 3.98 0.10
N LEU A 38 21.05 2.89 -0.15
CA LEU A 38 19.80 2.92 -0.91
C LEU A 38 18.74 3.80 -0.22
N LEU A 39 18.66 3.72 1.11
CA LEU A 39 17.76 4.57 1.89
C LEU A 39 18.19 6.05 1.87
N ALA A 40 19.50 6.33 1.88
CA ALA A 40 20.01 7.70 1.72
C ALA A 40 19.62 8.26 0.34
N GLU A 41 19.82 7.50 -0.74
CA GLU A 41 19.42 7.87 -2.10
C GLU A 41 17.91 8.15 -2.20
N SER A 42 17.08 7.25 -1.65
CA SER A 42 15.63 7.43 -1.58
C SER A 42 15.25 8.69 -0.79
N ASN A 43 15.97 8.99 0.30
CA ASN A 43 15.75 10.20 1.09
C ASN A 43 16.14 11.47 0.34
N GLU A 44 17.19 11.47 -0.47
CA GLU A 44 17.55 12.60 -1.34
C GLU A 44 16.43 12.90 -2.33
N GLN A 45 15.92 11.88 -3.02
CA GLN A 45 14.79 12.01 -3.94
C GLN A 45 13.52 12.49 -3.20
N LYS A 46 13.27 12.00 -1.98
CA LYS A 46 12.18 12.47 -1.11
C LYS A 46 12.33 13.97 -0.75
N LEU A 47 13.55 14.45 -0.51
CA LEU A 47 13.80 15.87 -0.22
C LEU A 47 13.55 16.75 -1.44
N LEU A 48 13.95 16.30 -2.63
CA LEU A 48 13.64 16.97 -3.89
C LEU A 48 12.11 17.04 -4.11
N ALA A 49 11.41 15.93 -3.89
CA ALA A 49 9.97 15.85 -3.98
C ALA A 49 9.26 16.78 -2.98
N ASN A 50 9.74 16.88 -1.73
CA ASN A 50 9.23 17.82 -0.74
C ASN A 50 9.41 19.28 -1.16
N THR A 51 10.55 19.59 -1.81
CA THR A 51 10.81 20.94 -2.36
C THR A 51 9.81 21.27 -3.47
N LEU A 52 9.61 20.35 -4.41
CA LEU A 52 8.61 20.50 -5.49
C LEU A 52 7.19 20.61 -4.94
N PHE A 53 6.85 19.85 -3.90
CA PHE A 53 5.56 19.95 -3.21
C PHE A 53 5.34 21.33 -2.61
N GLY A 54 6.37 21.91 -1.98
CA GLY A 54 6.36 23.29 -1.47
C GLY A 54 6.20 24.34 -2.57
N SER A 55 6.75 24.07 -3.76
CA SER A 55 6.57 24.89 -4.97
C SER A 55 5.27 24.62 -5.73
N THR A 56 4.32 23.87 -5.16
CA THR A 56 3.03 23.50 -5.78
C THR A 56 3.13 22.67 -7.08
N ARG A 57 4.31 22.13 -7.38
CA ARG A 57 4.58 21.30 -8.57
C ARG A 57 4.27 19.84 -8.27
N TYR A 58 2.99 19.56 -8.00
CA TYR A 58 2.58 18.26 -7.44
C TYR A 58 2.81 17.08 -8.39
N SER A 59 2.60 17.24 -9.69
CA SER A 59 2.83 16.17 -10.67
C SER A 59 4.30 15.76 -10.75
N GLU A 60 5.21 16.73 -10.66
CA GLU A 60 6.66 16.46 -10.66
C GLU A 60 7.11 15.91 -9.31
N ALA A 61 6.53 16.39 -8.21
CA ALA A 61 6.77 15.82 -6.89
C ALA A 61 6.39 14.33 -6.85
N ILE A 62 5.28 13.93 -7.48
CA ILE A 62 4.89 12.51 -7.60
C ILE A 62 5.96 11.71 -8.33
N GLN A 63 6.48 12.19 -9.46
CA GLN A 63 7.54 11.50 -10.20
C GLN A 63 8.80 11.31 -9.35
N GLU A 64 9.20 12.31 -8.58
CA GLU A 64 10.35 12.19 -7.67
C GLU A 64 10.08 11.23 -6.49
N TYR A 65 8.85 11.17 -5.97
CA TYR A 65 8.48 10.16 -4.98
C TYR A 65 8.44 8.74 -5.57
N ASP A 66 8.02 8.57 -6.82
CA ASP A 66 8.04 7.27 -7.49
C ASP A 66 9.48 6.78 -7.73
N LYS A 67 10.41 7.69 -8.06
CA LYS A 67 11.85 7.38 -8.08
C LYS A 67 12.33 6.94 -6.69
N ALA A 68 11.93 7.66 -5.63
CA ALA A 68 12.26 7.29 -4.25
C ALA A 68 11.76 5.89 -3.88
N LEU A 69 10.60 5.48 -4.39
CA LEU A 69 10.07 4.13 -4.21
C LEU A 69 10.85 3.06 -4.98
N GLN A 70 11.42 3.40 -6.13
CA GLN A 70 12.24 2.47 -6.93
C GLN A 70 13.61 2.22 -6.28
N SER A 71 14.22 3.25 -5.69
CA SER A 71 15.50 3.11 -4.97
C SER A 71 15.32 2.50 -3.57
N CYS A 72 14.13 2.58 -2.97
CA CYS A 72 13.87 2.05 -1.63
C CYS A 72 13.61 0.53 -1.66
N PRO A 73 14.33 -0.28 -0.86
CA PRO A 73 14.00 -1.70 -0.70
C PRO A 73 12.56 -1.92 -0.22
N ASN A 74 11.80 -2.75 -0.95
CA ASN A 74 10.36 -2.95 -0.71
C ASN A 74 10.00 -3.48 0.69
N TYR A 75 10.93 -4.15 1.37
CA TYR A 75 10.74 -4.66 2.73
C TYR A 75 10.85 -3.57 3.81
N LEU A 76 11.31 -2.35 3.47
CA LEU A 76 11.34 -1.20 4.37
C LEU A 76 9.95 -0.54 4.42
N ASP A 77 8.99 -1.26 4.98
CA ASP A 77 7.58 -0.90 4.97
C ASP A 77 7.30 0.51 5.52
N TYR A 78 8.09 0.99 6.48
CA TYR A 78 7.89 2.31 7.09
C TYR A 78 8.23 3.42 6.09
N GLU A 79 9.36 3.28 5.41
CA GLU A 79 9.85 4.27 4.45
C GLU A 79 8.94 4.28 3.21
N VAL A 80 8.59 3.09 2.71
CA VAL A 80 7.59 2.92 1.64
C VAL A 80 6.25 3.56 2.03
N ALA A 81 5.79 3.36 3.27
CA ALA A 81 4.54 3.94 3.75
C ALA A 81 4.59 5.48 3.78
N VAL A 82 5.71 6.06 4.23
CA VAL A 82 5.90 7.52 4.27
C VAL A 82 5.84 8.11 2.86
N LEU A 83 6.55 7.51 1.90
CA LEU A 83 6.55 7.94 0.51
C LEU A 83 5.14 7.90 -0.10
N ARG A 84 4.43 6.76 0.04
CA ARG A 84 3.05 6.61 -0.43
C ARG A 84 2.08 7.58 0.23
N SER A 85 2.28 7.87 1.52
CA SER A 85 1.49 8.85 2.27
C SER A 85 1.63 10.26 1.67
N ASN A 86 2.82 10.62 1.21
CA ASN A 86 3.10 11.91 0.58
C ASN A 86 2.59 11.98 -0.87
N ILE A 87 2.70 10.89 -1.65
CA ILE A 87 2.08 10.78 -2.97
C ILE A 87 0.57 10.99 -2.87
N ALA A 88 -0.09 10.37 -1.88
CA ALA A 88 -1.52 10.61 -1.62
C ALA A 88 -1.83 12.09 -1.33
N ALA A 89 -0.93 12.80 -0.64
CA ALA A 89 -1.07 14.24 -0.40
C ALA A 89 -1.00 15.05 -1.70
N CYS A 90 -0.12 14.65 -2.63
CA CYS A 90 0.01 15.28 -3.95
C CYS A 90 -1.25 15.06 -4.79
N HIS A 91 -1.77 13.84 -4.84
CA HIS A 91 -3.01 13.55 -5.57
C HIS A 91 -4.21 14.30 -5.00
N LEU A 92 -4.30 14.48 -3.68
CA LEU A 92 -5.31 15.35 -3.08
C LEU A 92 -5.21 16.82 -3.52
N LYS A 93 -4.01 17.30 -3.83
CA LYS A 93 -3.80 18.66 -4.33
C LYS A 93 -4.08 18.79 -5.82
N LEU A 94 -3.95 17.71 -6.56
CA LEU A 94 -4.31 17.59 -7.98
C LEU A 94 -5.78 17.21 -8.21
N GLU A 95 -6.55 16.99 -7.13
CA GLU A 95 -7.95 16.54 -7.19
C GLU A 95 -8.12 15.18 -7.87
N ASP A 96 -7.04 14.40 -7.99
CA ASP A 96 -7.09 13.00 -8.42
C ASP A 96 -7.46 12.13 -7.22
N TRP A 97 -8.75 12.15 -6.90
CA TRP A 97 -9.27 11.48 -5.72
C TRP A 97 -9.08 9.96 -5.76
N LYS A 98 -9.17 9.34 -6.95
CA LYS A 98 -9.03 7.90 -7.10
C LYS A 98 -7.59 7.49 -6.80
N ALA A 99 -6.60 8.17 -7.38
CA ALA A 99 -5.21 7.91 -7.09
C ALA A 99 -4.86 8.21 -5.63
N ALA A 100 -5.43 9.28 -5.04
CA ALA A 100 -5.25 9.59 -3.62
C ALA A 100 -5.74 8.45 -2.69
N VAL A 101 -6.90 7.86 -2.97
CA VAL A 101 -7.42 6.70 -2.20
C VAL A 101 -6.50 5.49 -2.34
N THR A 102 -6.06 5.17 -3.55
CA THR A 102 -5.16 4.05 -3.80
C THR A 102 -3.83 4.23 -3.06
N ALA A 103 -3.17 5.38 -3.22
CA ALA A 103 -1.89 5.66 -2.57
C ALA A 103 -2.00 5.67 -1.04
N ALA A 104 -3.07 6.26 -0.49
CA ALA A 104 -3.30 6.26 0.95
C ALA A 104 -3.57 4.86 1.51
N THR A 105 -4.28 4.01 0.76
CA THR A 105 -4.55 2.62 1.15
C THR A 105 -3.27 1.78 1.15
N ALA A 106 -2.47 1.88 0.10
CA ALA A 106 -1.17 1.19 0.03
C ALA A 106 -0.19 1.66 1.12
N SER A 107 -0.28 2.91 1.57
CA SER A 107 0.46 3.42 2.74
C SER A 107 0.00 2.74 4.04
N ILE A 108 -1.31 2.63 4.26
CA ILE A 108 -1.88 1.96 5.45
C ILE A 108 -1.51 0.47 5.46
N GLU A 109 -1.64 -0.22 4.34
CA GLU A 109 -1.28 -1.64 4.21
C GLU A 109 0.20 -1.89 4.52
N SER A 110 1.10 -1.00 4.09
CA SER A 110 2.51 -1.05 4.50
C SER A 110 2.70 -0.90 6.00
N LEU A 111 1.98 0.03 6.65
CA LEU A 111 2.10 0.21 8.10
C LEU A 111 1.49 -0.95 8.89
N ASP A 112 0.41 -1.55 8.39
CA ASP A 112 -0.24 -2.70 9.02
C ASP A 112 0.64 -3.96 8.98
N ARG A 113 1.58 -4.04 8.03
CA ARG A 113 2.61 -5.10 8.02
C ARG A 113 3.67 -4.92 9.13
N LEU A 114 3.93 -3.69 9.55
CA LEU A 114 4.90 -3.39 10.63
C LEU A 114 4.32 -3.56 12.03
N ASP A 115 3.07 -3.13 12.20
CA ASP A 115 2.34 -3.18 13.47
C ASP A 115 0.97 -3.79 13.20
N PRO A 116 0.89 -5.14 13.07
CA PRO A 116 -0.39 -5.80 12.87
C PRO A 116 -1.29 -5.46 14.05
N PRO A 117 -2.56 -5.06 13.82
CA PRO A 117 -3.48 -4.79 14.90
C PRO A 117 -3.53 -6.01 15.84
N LYS A 118 -3.40 -5.77 17.15
CA LYS A 118 -3.35 -6.82 18.19
C LYS A 118 -4.58 -7.73 18.20
N ASP A 119 -5.63 -7.39 17.47
CA ASP A 119 -6.85 -8.19 17.31
C ASP A 119 -6.72 -9.33 16.27
N ALA A 120 -5.55 -9.51 15.63
CA ALA A 120 -5.35 -10.53 14.59
C ALA A 120 -4.54 -11.77 15.04
N LYS A 121 -4.12 -11.87 16.31
CA LYS A 121 -3.43 -13.04 16.87
C LYS A 121 -3.75 -13.24 18.36
N GLU A 122 -4.90 -13.81 18.67
CA GLU A 122 -4.98 -14.77 19.78
C GLU A 122 -4.24 -16.03 19.29
N ASP A 123 -3.39 -16.63 20.14
CA ASP A 123 -2.47 -17.76 19.84
C ASP A 123 -1.09 -17.40 19.26
N ALA A 124 -0.24 -16.72 20.03
CA ALA A 124 1.17 -17.09 20.17
C ALA A 124 1.83 -16.37 21.36
N LYS A 125 2.47 -17.20 22.20
CA LYS A 125 3.11 -16.91 23.50
C LYS A 125 4.01 -15.68 23.60
N GLU A 126 3.98 -15.14 24.82
CA GLU A 126 4.88 -14.18 25.45
C GLU A 126 6.38 -14.53 25.30
N ALA A 127 7.20 -13.49 25.09
CA ALA A 127 8.54 -13.40 25.64
C ALA A 127 8.90 -11.94 25.93
N ASP A 128 9.37 -11.76 27.16
CA ASP A 128 9.77 -10.56 27.88
C ASP A 128 11.02 -9.87 27.29
N GLY A 129 11.14 -8.55 27.45
CA GLY A 129 12.29 -7.78 26.96
C GLY A 129 12.16 -6.27 27.20
N ALA A 130 12.24 -5.86 28.46
CA ALA A 130 11.91 -4.51 28.95
C ALA A 130 12.93 -3.37 28.67
N ASP A 131 13.90 -3.51 27.76
CA ASP A 131 14.99 -2.52 27.59
C ASP A 131 14.99 -1.77 26.22
N VAL A 132 14.15 -2.15 25.25
CA VAL A 132 14.05 -1.53 23.91
C VAL A 132 12.93 -0.46 23.82
N THR A 133 12.44 0.03 24.96
CA THR A 133 11.11 0.67 25.04
C THR A 133 11.03 2.08 24.44
N ARG A 134 12.11 2.88 24.46
CA ARG A 134 12.04 4.30 24.03
C ARG A 134 12.16 4.50 22.52
N LYS A 135 13.03 3.75 21.83
CA LYS A 135 13.16 3.84 20.35
C LYS A 135 11.94 3.21 19.66
N SER A 136 11.45 2.10 20.21
CA SER A 136 10.24 1.42 19.74
C SER A 136 8.98 2.26 19.93
N ALA A 137 8.81 2.93 21.09
CA ALA A 137 7.67 3.83 21.30
C ALA A 137 7.70 5.06 20.37
N VAL A 138 8.88 5.62 20.07
CA VAL A 138 9.00 6.72 19.09
C VAL A 138 8.65 6.24 17.68
N SER A 139 9.06 5.03 17.30
CA SER A 139 8.69 4.43 16.02
C SER A 139 7.18 4.12 15.96
N ALA A 140 6.60 3.59 17.03
CA ALA A 140 5.16 3.33 17.14
C ALA A 140 4.36 4.63 17.03
N THR A 141 4.74 5.70 17.74
CA THR A 141 4.06 7.00 17.61
C THR A 141 4.24 7.62 16.22
N ALA A 142 5.38 7.39 15.56
CA ALA A 142 5.60 7.82 14.18
C ALA A 142 4.73 7.04 13.19
N VAL A 143 4.66 5.72 13.31
CA VAL A 143 3.78 4.82 12.53
C VAL A 143 2.33 5.27 12.69
N GLN A 144 1.84 5.45 13.91
CA GLN A 144 0.48 5.90 14.18
C GLN A 144 0.20 7.29 13.59
N ARG A 145 1.17 8.20 13.60
CA ARG A 145 1.05 9.52 12.96
C ARG A 145 0.90 9.41 11.44
N ILE A 146 1.70 8.57 10.78
CA ILE A 146 1.57 8.36 9.32
C ILE A 146 0.25 7.67 9.01
N LYS A 147 -0.15 6.66 9.79
CA LYS A 147 -1.42 5.96 9.65
C LYS A 147 -2.61 6.92 9.77
N ALA A 148 -2.64 7.76 10.79
CA ALA A 148 -3.66 8.79 10.98
C ALA A 148 -3.73 9.75 9.78
N LYS A 149 -2.58 10.23 9.28
CA LYS A 149 -2.53 11.08 8.08
C LYS A 149 -3.07 10.36 6.85
N SER A 150 -2.66 9.11 6.61
CA SER A 150 -3.12 8.33 5.46
C SER A 150 -4.63 8.05 5.54
N LEU A 151 -5.16 7.74 6.73
CA LEU A 151 -6.60 7.58 6.96
C LEU A 151 -7.38 8.87 6.64
N LEU A 152 -6.91 10.01 7.14
CA LEU A 152 -7.53 11.31 6.86
C LEU A 152 -7.51 11.65 5.37
N ARG A 153 -6.38 11.39 4.69
CA ARG A 153 -6.27 11.62 3.24
C ARG A 153 -7.23 10.74 2.45
N ARG A 154 -7.31 9.45 2.80
CA ARG A 154 -8.26 8.50 2.18
C ARG A 154 -9.70 8.93 2.41
N ALA A 155 -10.05 9.30 3.64
CA ALA A 155 -11.38 9.76 4.00
C ALA A 155 -11.77 11.00 3.18
N LYS A 156 -10.88 12.00 3.13
CA LYS A 156 -11.09 13.21 2.33
C LYS A 156 -11.33 12.88 0.85
N ALA A 157 -10.46 12.08 0.23
CA ALA A 157 -10.62 11.70 -1.17
C ALA A 157 -11.93 10.93 -1.43
N ARG A 158 -12.38 10.08 -0.50
CA ARG A 158 -13.66 9.35 -0.61
C ARG A 158 -14.86 10.27 -0.53
N CYS A 159 -14.82 11.30 0.32
CA CYS A 159 -15.90 12.29 0.39
C CYS A 159 -16.07 13.03 -0.94
N GLU A 160 -14.96 13.36 -1.62
CA GLU A 160 -15.01 14.01 -2.94
C GLU A 160 -15.46 13.05 -4.05
N LEU A 161 -15.03 11.77 -4.02
CA LEU A 161 -15.42 10.75 -5.03
C LEU A 161 -16.89 10.37 -4.97
N GLY A 162 -17.43 10.19 -3.77
CA GLY A 162 -18.82 9.76 -3.57
C GLY A 162 -19.82 10.89 -3.73
N GLY A 163 -19.34 12.15 -3.70
CA GLY A 163 -20.17 13.34 -3.61
C GLY A 163 -21.11 13.31 -2.40
N TRP A 164 -21.85 14.41 -2.20
CA TRP A 164 -22.93 14.47 -1.21
C TRP A 164 -24.11 13.52 -1.52
N ALA A 165 -24.14 12.90 -2.71
CA ALA A 165 -25.20 12.01 -3.16
C ALA A 165 -25.35 10.75 -2.29
N ALA A 166 -24.25 10.23 -1.73
CA ALA A 166 -24.30 9.09 -0.80
C ALA A 166 -24.94 9.46 0.56
N LEU A 167 -24.97 10.76 0.93
CA LEU A 167 -25.62 11.27 2.14
C LEU A 167 -27.11 11.57 1.91
N GLN A 168 -27.50 12.01 0.72
CA GLN A 168 -28.87 12.40 0.42
C GLN A 168 -29.85 11.20 0.38
N GLY A 169 -29.39 10.03 -0.06
CA GLY A 169 -30.18 8.79 0.00
C GLY A 169 -30.41 8.25 1.42
N ALA A 170 -29.70 8.77 2.44
CA ALA A 170 -29.93 8.41 3.84
C ALA A 170 -31.07 9.21 4.50
N GLU A 171 -31.51 10.32 3.90
CA GLU A 171 -32.60 11.17 4.43
C GLU A 171 -34.00 10.68 3.98
N GLU A 172 -34.09 10.00 2.83
CA GLU A 172 -35.36 9.52 2.26
C GLU A 172 -35.99 8.35 3.05
N GLY A 173 -35.30 7.78 4.04
CA GLY A 173 -35.78 6.66 4.86
C GLY A 173 -36.64 7.03 6.08
N GLN A 174 -36.82 8.32 6.40
CA GLN A 174 -37.47 8.75 7.65
C GLN A 174 -38.93 9.24 7.50
N GLN A 175 -39.47 9.23 6.28
CA GLN A 175 -40.88 9.55 6.00
C GLN A 175 -41.63 8.31 5.53
N GLY A 176 -41.77 7.30 6.40
CA GLY A 176 -42.41 6.04 6.01
C GLY A 176 -42.98 5.16 7.12
N THR A 177 -43.03 5.61 8.38
CA THR A 177 -43.73 4.85 9.43
C THR A 177 -45.11 5.46 9.67
N GLU A 178 -46.07 5.15 8.81
CA GLU A 178 -47.49 5.30 9.15
C GLU A 178 -47.80 4.40 10.36
N PRO A 179 -48.42 4.91 11.44
CA PRO A 179 -48.88 4.04 12.52
C PRO A 179 -50.05 3.19 12.02
N ALA A 180 -49.82 1.88 11.99
CA ALA A 180 -50.81 0.87 11.68
C ALA A 180 -52.04 0.98 12.59
N ASN A 181 -53.15 1.39 12.00
CA ASN A 181 -54.52 0.91 12.19
C ASN A 181 -54.81 0.23 13.55
N ASN A 182 -55.29 1.01 14.52
CA ASN A 182 -55.80 0.53 15.79
C ASN A 182 -57.20 -0.10 15.62
N LYS A 183 -57.25 -1.39 15.26
CA LYS A 183 -58.46 -2.21 15.39
C LYS A 183 -58.50 -2.79 16.81
N TYR A 184 -59.17 -2.10 17.73
CA TYR A 184 -59.72 -2.74 18.92
C TYR A 184 -61.24 -2.78 18.85
N SER A 185 -61.73 -3.99 18.58
CA SER A 185 -63.10 -4.42 18.85
C SER A 185 -63.45 -4.24 20.32
N ARG A 186 -64.56 -3.55 20.60
CA ARG A 186 -65.68 -4.06 21.40
C ARG A 186 -66.91 -3.18 21.25
#